data_AF-A0A512DGW2-F1
#
_entry.id   AF-A0A512DGW2-F1
#
_cell.length_a   1.000
_cell.length_b   1.000
_cell.length_c   1.000
_cell.angle_alpha   90.00
_cell.angle_beta   90.00
_cell.angle_gamma   90.00
#
_symmetry.space_group_name_H-M   'P 1'
#
loop_
_entity.id
_entity.type
_entity.pdbx_description
1 polymer ?
#
loop_
_entity_poly.entity_id
_entity_poly.type
_entity_poly.pdbx_seq_one_letter_code
_entity_poly.pdbx_strand_id
1 'polypeptide(L)'
;MTPDDAARHDGATPPPRDDVAVPARDDVAVPARDDVAVPARDDIAVPARDDVATRLREVHQRIAAAETAAGRSVGSVRLLLATKTVGAPAIRAALLAAPSVAHRPVLIGENRVQELVAKGPDLADLHPDVHLIGPLQSNKVNAALRWVSCVQTVDSLALATRLAARATADVRPLDVLVQVNVSGETTKSGVAPDDAVALALAVGALEGLRLRGLMTVGARSPDDAVVRAGYAVLRRLRDEVRGSGAPGTEAVTELSMGMSGDLEAAVAEGATVVRLGTAVFGSRPPVAADAQPPST
;
A
#
# COMPACT_ATOMS: atom_id res chain seq x y z
N MET A 1 -67.82 1.58 4.53
CA MET A 1 -68.17 2.30 5.77
C MET A 1 -66.91 2.33 6.64
N THR A 2 -66.10 3.37 6.41
CA THR A 2 -65.06 3.95 7.27
C THR A 2 -65.67 4.45 8.60
N PRO A 3 -64.92 4.95 9.62
CA PRO A 3 -63.59 5.59 9.61
C PRO A 3 -62.59 5.02 10.66
N ASP A 4 -61.27 5.03 10.41
CA ASP A 4 -60.30 6.16 10.45
C ASP A 4 -59.74 6.35 11.88
N ASP A 5 -58.45 6.09 12.05
CA ASP A 5 -57.63 6.95 12.90
C ASP A 5 -56.15 6.85 12.50
N ALA A 6 -55.76 7.84 11.71
CA ALA A 6 -54.40 8.13 11.31
C ALA A 6 -53.71 8.96 12.40
N ALA A 7 -52.77 8.37 13.14
CA ALA A 7 -51.83 9.12 13.96
C ALA A 7 -50.55 9.41 13.16
N ARG A 8 -50.50 10.63 12.65
CA ARG A 8 -49.31 11.32 12.14
C ARG A 8 -48.25 11.39 13.24
N HIS A 9 -46.99 11.13 12.89
CA HIS A 9 -45.87 11.65 13.65
C HIS A 9 -44.91 12.37 12.70
N ASP A 10 -44.68 13.62 13.07
CA ASP A 10 -44.06 14.67 12.29
C ASP A 10 -42.61 14.37 11.90
N GLY A 11 -42.27 14.82 10.70
CA GLY A 11 -40.90 14.96 10.26
C GLY A 11 -40.16 15.96 11.15
N ALA A 12 -39.31 15.43 12.03
CA ALA A 12 -38.27 16.22 12.68
C ALA A 12 -37.10 16.39 11.68
N THR A 13 -37.02 17.57 11.07
CA THR A 13 -35.82 18.06 10.41
C THR A 13 -34.65 18.03 11.41
N PRO A 14 -33.52 17.38 11.11
CA PRO A 14 -32.37 17.42 12.01
C PRO A 14 -31.85 18.86 12.10
N PRO A 15 -31.42 19.33 13.29
CA PRO A 15 -30.90 20.68 13.45
C PRO A 15 -29.63 20.89 12.60
N PRO A 16 -29.36 22.13 12.15
CA PRO A 16 -28.11 22.44 11.46
C PRO A 16 -26.93 22.07 12.36
N ARG A 17 -25.91 21.44 11.76
CA ARG A 17 -24.67 21.10 12.46
C ARG A 17 -23.94 22.41 12.74
N ASP A 18 -23.84 22.77 14.02
CA ASP A 18 -22.93 23.80 14.47
C ASP A 18 -21.51 23.43 14.03
N ASP A 19 -20.86 24.39 13.37
CA ASP A 19 -19.46 24.34 12.97
C ASP A 19 -18.60 24.14 14.22
N VAL A 20 -18.18 22.90 14.47
CA VAL A 20 -17.15 22.60 15.46
C VAL A 20 -15.82 23.08 14.90
N ALA A 21 -15.46 24.30 15.28
CA ALA A 21 -14.13 24.87 15.07
C ALA A 21 -13.06 23.89 15.58
N VAL A 22 -12.19 23.44 14.66
CA VAL A 22 -10.98 22.70 14.99
C VAL A 22 -10.06 23.66 15.77
N PRO A 23 -9.60 23.33 16.98
CA PRO A 23 -8.68 24.21 17.69
C PRO A 23 -7.36 24.30 16.91
N ALA A 24 -6.95 25.53 16.58
CA ALA A 24 -5.61 25.83 16.10
C ALA A 24 -4.62 25.32 17.15
N ARG A 25 -3.65 24.51 16.72
CA ARG A 25 -2.58 24.02 17.59
C ARG A 25 -1.55 25.14 17.72
N ASP A 26 -1.47 25.69 18.93
CA ASP A 26 -0.47 26.66 19.33
C ASP A 26 0.96 26.17 19.09
N ASP A 27 1.80 27.14 18.72
CA ASP A 27 3.20 27.02 18.35
C ASP A 27 4.06 26.32 19.41
N VAL A 28 4.48 25.08 19.12
CA VAL A 28 5.62 24.47 19.80
C VAL A 28 6.88 24.82 19.03
N ALA A 29 7.63 25.80 19.56
CA ALA A 29 8.94 26.18 19.06
C ALA A 29 9.89 24.97 19.02
N VAL A 30 10.29 24.59 17.81
CA VAL A 30 11.33 23.59 17.56
C VAL A 30 12.70 24.24 17.81
N PRO A 31 13.60 23.67 18.63
CA PRO A 31 14.91 24.25 18.83
C PRO A 31 15.73 24.16 17.55
N ALA A 32 16.28 25.30 17.12
CA ALA A 32 17.25 25.39 16.04
C ALA A 32 18.62 24.83 16.48
N ARG A 33 19.35 24.25 15.50
CA ARG A 33 20.80 23.87 15.44
C ARG A 33 21.02 22.37 15.23
N ASP A 34 21.93 21.87 14.39
CA ASP A 34 23.08 22.44 13.67
C ASP A 34 23.22 21.80 12.28
N ASP A 35 23.84 22.53 11.35
CA ASP A 35 24.11 22.15 9.97
C ASP A 35 24.94 20.85 9.87
N VAL A 36 24.29 19.74 9.57
CA VAL A 36 24.92 18.59 8.93
C VAL A 36 24.51 18.64 7.46
N ALA A 37 25.42 19.13 6.63
CA ALA A 37 25.25 19.18 5.18
C ALA A 37 24.99 17.75 4.65
N VAL A 38 23.72 17.48 4.31
CA VAL A 38 23.35 16.35 3.47
C VAL A 38 23.66 16.80 2.03
N PRO A 39 24.57 16.13 1.30
CA PRO A 39 24.86 16.53 -0.07
C PRO A 39 23.59 16.35 -0.91
N ALA A 40 23.11 17.46 -1.47
CA ALA A 40 22.04 17.48 -2.45
C ALA A 40 22.49 16.61 -3.65
N ARG A 41 21.77 15.51 -3.87
CA ARG A 41 21.90 14.71 -5.09
C ARG A 41 20.88 15.24 -6.10
N ASP A 42 21.20 16.39 -6.67
CA ASP A 42 20.66 16.76 -7.99
C ASP A 42 21.28 15.78 -8.99
N ASP A 43 20.43 15.08 -9.77
CA ASP A 43 20.75 14.26 -10.97
C ASP A 43 19.92 12.96 -11.09
N ILE A 44 18.75 12.88 -10.45
CA ILE A 44 17.68 12.01 -10.97
C ILE A 44 16.78 12.90 -11.83
N ALA A 45 16.89 12.77 -13.16
CA ALA A 45 15.98 13.44 -14.10
C ALA A 45 14.52 13.17 -13.66
N VAL A 46 13.85 14.21 -13.17
CA VAL A 46 12.44 14.13 -12.78
C VAL A 46 11.66 13.99 -14.07
N PRO A 47 10.95 12.87 -14.32
CA PRO A 47 10.15 12.75 -15.51
C PRO A 47 9.11 13.88 -15.54
N ALA A 48 8.92 14.48 -16.72
CA ALA A 48 7.93 15.55 -16.87
C ALA A 48 6.55 15.04 -16.43
N ARG A 49 5.72 15.94 -15.88
CA ARG A 49 4.37 15.58 -15.39
C ARG A 49 3.54 14.86 -16.45
N ASP A 50 3.69 15.27 -17.72
CA ASP A 50 2.98 14.70 -18.86
C ASP A 50 3.41 13.26 -19.16
N ASP A 51 4.69 12.93 -18.94
CA ASP A 51 5.22 11.58 -19.12
C ASP A 51 4.68 10.63 -18.04
N VAL A 52 4.60 11.10 -16.80
CA VAL A 52 4.06 10.31 -15.68
C VAL A 52 2.56 10.08 -15.86
N ALA A 53 1.80 11.11 -16.26
CA ALA A 53 0.37 10.97 -16.53
C ALA A 53 0.09 9.99 -17.67
N THR A 54 0.91 10.00 -18.73
CA THR A 54 0.80 9.06 -19.85
C THR A 54 1.07 7.63 -19.41
N ARG A 55 2.17 7.37 -18.70
CA ARG A 55 2.49 6.05 -18.18
C ARG A 55 1.46 5.53 -17.17
N LEU A 56 0.93 6.39 -16.30
CA LEU A 56 -0.19 6.03 -15.41
C LEU A 56 -1.41 5.57 -16.21
N ARG A 57 -1.74 6.27 -17.31
CA ARG A 57 -2.89 5.91 -18.15
C ARG A 57 -2.70 4.54 -18.80
N GLU A 58 -1.52 4.29 -19.36
CA GLU A 58 -1.16 2.99 -19.95
C GLU A 58 -1.24 1.86 -18.92
N VAL A 59 -0.72 2.09 -17.71
CA VAL A 59 -0.79 1.12 -16.62
C VAL A 59 -2.25 0.84 -16.22
N HIS A 60 -3.08 1.87 -16.06
CA HIS A 60 -4.49 1.68 -15.73
C HIS A 60 -5.26 0.95 -16.83
N GLN A 61 -4.96 1.24 -18.11
CA GLN A 61 -5.52 0.50 -19.24
C GLN A 61 -5.10 -0.97 -19.24
N ARG A 62 -3.82 -1.25 -18.96
CA ARG A 62 -3.31 -2.63 -18.83
C ARG A 62 -4.02 -3.39 -17.71
N ILE A 63 -4.23 -2.74 -16.55
CA ILE A 63 -5.00 -3.32 -15.44
C ILE A 63 -6.43 -3.61 -15.88
N ALA A 64 -7.14 -2.65 -16.49
CA ALA A 64 -8.52 -2.83 -16.94
C ALA A 64 -8.67 -3.94 -17.98
N ALA A 65 -7.70 -4.07 -18.89
CA ALA A 65 -7.64 -5.16 -19.87
C ALA A 65 -7.45 -6.53 -19.17
N ALA A 66 -6.54 -6.61 -18.20
CA ALA A 66 -6.34 -7.83 -17.41
C ALA A 66 -7.58 -8.21 -16.58
N GLU A 67 -8.28 -7.23 -16.00
CA GLU A 67 -9.54 -7.44 -15.29
C GLU A 67 -10.61 -8.02 -16.21
N THR A 68 -10.77 -7.41 -17.40
CA THR A 68 -11.74 -7.86 -18.41
C THR A 68 -11.43 -9.27 -18.89
N ALA A 69 -10.16 -9.56 -19.21
CA ALA A 69 -9.71 -10.89 -19.63
C ALA A 69 -9.93 -11.95 -18.56
N ALA A 70 -9.83 -11.58 -17.27
CA ALA A 70 -10.10 -12.46 -16.14
C ALA A 70 -11.60 -12.58 -15.79
N GLY A 71 -12.50 -11.92 -16.53
CA GLY A 71 -13.93 -11.90 -16.23
C GLY A 71 -14.28 -11.15 -14.93
N ARG A 72 -13.44 -10.19 -14.53
CA ARG A 72 -13.59 -9.40 -13.30
C ARG A 72 -14.13 -8.02 -13.61
N SER A 73 -14.82 -7.42 -12.64
CA SER A 73 -15.31 -6.05 -12.75
C SER A 73 -14.15 -5.07 -12.91
N VAL A 74 -14.26 -4.14 -13.87
CA VAL A 74 -13.30 -3.05 -14.03
C VAL A 74 -13.20 -2.25 -12.72
N GLY A 75 -11.97 -2.04 -12.27
CA GLY A 75 -11.67 -1.41 -10.98
C GLY A 75 -11.67 -2.37 -9.79
N SER A 76 -11.80 -3.69 -9.95
CA SER A 76 -11.55 -4.63 -8.85
C SER A 76 -10.10 -4.60 -8.30
N VAL A 77 -9.16 -4.05 -9.08
CA VAL A 77 -7.73 -4.00 -8.78
C VAL A 77 -7.28 -2.56 -8.57
N ARG A 78 -6.57 -2.30 -7.47
CA ARG A 78 -5.91 -1.02 -7.19
C ARG A 78 -4.45 -1.05 -7.65
N LEU A 79 -3.99 0.11 -8.11
CA LEU A 79 -2.59 0.33 -8.43
C LEU A 79 -1.84 0.86 -7.19
N LEU A 80 -0.78 0.17 -6.81
CA LEU A 80 0.19 0.65 -5.83
C LEU A 80 1.49 1.01 -6.54
N LEU A 81 1.90 2.27 -6.42
CA LEU A 81 3.12 2.82 -6.99
C LEU A 81 4.30 2.45 -6.09
N ALA A 82 5.14 1.51 -6.54
CA ALA A 82 6.34 1.14 -5.81
C ALA A 82 7.41 2.24 -5.98
N THR A 83 7.62 3.04 -4.94
CA THR A 83 8.37 4.32 -5.00
C THR A 83 9.80 4.23 -4.45
N LYS A 84 10.31 3.02 -4.23
CA LYS A 84 11.72 2.81 -3.87
C LYS A 84 12.64 3.56 -4.84
N THR A 85 13.61 4.30 -4.32
CA THR A 85 14.56 5.10 -5.11
C THR A 85 13.96 6.23 -5.97
N VAL A 86 12.66 6.50 -5.86
CA VAL A 86 11.97 7.62 -6.52
C VAL A 86 11.90 8.81 -5.57
N GLY A 87 12.33 10.00 -6.01
CA GLY A 87 12.28 11.23 -5.22
C GLY A 87 10.87 11.79 -5.04
N ALA A 88 10.64 12.55 -3.96
CA ALA A 88 9.34 13.14 -3.63
C ALA A 88 8.71 13.95 -4.78
N PRO A 89 9.45 14.75 -5.59
CA PRO A 89 8.86 15.50 -6.71
C PRO A 89 8.16 14.60 -7.75
N ALA A 90 8.75 13.46 -8.10
CA ALA A 90 8.17 12.53 -9.07
C ALA A 90 6.94 11.80 -8.50
N ILE A 91 6.97 11.45 -7.20
CA ILE A 91 5.83 10.86 -6.50
C ILE A 91 4.68 11.87 -6.45
N ARG A 92 4.97 13.12 -6.12
CA ARG A 92 4.01 14.22 -6.08
C ARG A 92 3.36 14.44 -7.44
N ALA A 93 4.15 14.44 -8.52
CA ALA A 93 3.65 14.53 -9.89
C ALA A 93 2.68 13.38 -10.23
N ALA A 94 2.99 12.15 -9.82
CA ALA A 94 2.10 11.00 -10.02
C ALA A 94 0.79 11.13 -9.24
N LEU A 95 0.85 11.52 -7.96
CA LEU A 95 -0.33 11.73 -7.12
C LEU A 95 -1.24 12.83 -7.67
N LEU A 96 -0.68 13.94 -8.16
CA LEU A 96 -1.44 15.04 -8.77
C LEU A 96 -1.97 14.73 -10.17
N ALA A 97 -1.43 13.73 -10.86
CA ALA A 97 -1.90 13.29 -12.17
C ALA A 97 -2.96 12.17 -12.05
N ALA A 98 -2.92 11.35 -10.99
CA ALA A 98 -3.79 10.19 -10.85
C ALA A 98 -5.31 10.52 -10.99
N PRO A 99 -5.86 11.58 -10.36
CA PRO A 99 -7.29 11.88 -10.46
C PRO A 99 -7.79 12.23 -11.87
N SER A 100 -6.92 12.74 -12.75
CA SER A 100 -7.29 13.06 -14.14
C SER A 100 -7.12 11.86 -15.09
N VAL A 101 -6.42 10.82 -14.63
CA VAL A 101 -6.11 9.63 -15.42
C VAL A 101 -7.06 8.47 -15.09
N ALA A 102 -7.45 8.34 -13.83
CA ALA A 102 -8.35 7.30 -13.38
C ALA A 102 -9.23 7.79 -12.22
N HIS A 103 -10.46 7.30 -12.15
CA HIS A 103 -11.39 7.61 -11.05
C HIS A 103 -10.98 6.99 -9.69
N ARG A 104 -9.85 6.28 -9.63
CA ARG A 104 -9.40 5.58 -8.43
C ARG A 104 -8.09 6.18 -7.93
N PRO A 105 -7.96 6.40 -6.60
CA PRO A 105 -6.70 6.83 -6.03
C PRO A 105 -5.64 5.75 -6.23
N VAL A 106 -4.41 6.20 -6.44
CA VAL A 106 -3.22 5.35 -6.43
C VAL A 106 -2.70 5.25 -5.01
N LEU A 107 -2.17 4.07 -4.64
CA LEU A 107 -1.49 3.86 -3.36
C LEU A 107 0.01 4.10 -3.54
N ILE A 108 0.71 4.50 -2.48
CA ILE A 108 2.18 4.61 -2.48
C ILE A 108 2.76 3.41 -1.73
N GLY A 109 3.80 2.78 -2.30
CA GLY A 109 4.49 1.63 -1.71
C GLY A 109 5.97 1.91 -1.48
N GLU A 110 6.36 2.06 -0.21
CA GLU A 110 7.75 2.24 0.18
C GLU A 110 8.38 0.95 0.71
N ASN A 111 9.65 0.71 0.35
CA ASN A 111 10.38 -0.47 0.78
C ASN A 111 11.20 -0.25 2.05
N ARG A 112 11.57 1.01 2.35
CA ARG A 112 12.53 1.34 3.41
C ARG A 112 11.96 2.47 4.26
N VAL A 113 11.96 2.29 5.58
CA VAL A 113 11.44 3.29 6.52
C VAL A 113 12.22 4.60 6.43
N GLN A 114 13.51 4.56 6.12
CA GLN A 114 14.34 5.74 5.95
C GLN A 114 13.89 6.60 4.75
N GLU A 115 13.56 5.97 3.63
CA GLU A 115 13.04 6.68 2.44
C GLU A 115 11.65 7.25 2.74
N LEU A 116 10.80 6.49 3.42
CA LEU A 116 9.49 6.94 3.89
C LEU A 116 9.60 8.19 4.79
N VAL A 117 10.49 8.18 5.78
CA VAL A 117 10.71 9.32 6.68
C VAL A 117 11.27 10.53 5.94
N ALA A 118 12.15 10.31 4.96
CA ALA A 118 12.73 11.39 4.16
C ALA A 118 11.69 12.06 3.24
N LYS A 119 10.78 11.28 2.64
CA LYS A 119 9.78 11.77 1.66
C LYS A 119 8.47 12.21 2.31
N GLY A 120 8.14 11.69 3.49
CA GLY A 120 6.88 11.92 4.18
C GLY A 120 6.48 13.39 4.31
N PRO A 121 7.36 14.28 4.80
CA PRO A 121 7.06 15.71 4.93
C PRO A 121 6.65 16.38 3.60
N ASP A 122 7.35 16.04 2.52
CA ASP A 122 7.13 16.64 1.18
C ASP A 122 5.85 16.17 0.49
N LEU A 123 5.19 15.15 1.03
CA LEU A 123 3.98 14.54 0.49
C LEU A 123 2.77 14.68 1.44
N ALA A 124 2.97 15.25 2.63
CA ALA A 124 1.97 15.26 3.70
C ALA A 124 0.73 16.07 3.33
N ASP A 125 0.89 17.14 2.52
CA ASP A 125 -0.19 18.00 2.03
C ASP A 125 -1.19 17.27 1.13
N LEU A 126 -0.75 16.18 0.50
CA LEU A 126 -1.59 15.38 -0.40
C LEU A 126 -2.34 14.24 0.32
N HIS A 127 -2.05 14.02 1.61
CA HIS A 127 -2.61 12.93 2.41
C HIS A 127 -2.65 11.56 1.69
N PRO A 128 -1.53 11.08 1.11
CA PRO A 128 -1.53 9.84 0.35
C PRO A 128 -1.75 8.60 1.24
N ASP A 129 -2.39 7.58 0.68
CA ASP A 129 -2.40 6.25 1.27
C ASP A 129 -1.04 5.57 1.07
N VAL A 130 -0.24 5.53 2.14
CA VAL A 130 1.13 4.99 2.09
C VAL A 130 1.19 3.62 2.74
N HIS A 131 1.70 2.67 1.98
CA HIS A 131 1.89 1.28 2.36
C HIS A 131 3.39 0.98 2.51
N LEU A 132 3.78 0.36 3.62
CA LEU A 132 5.11 -0.25 3.73
C LEU A 132 5.05 -1.65 3.12
N ILE A 133 5.82 -1.85 2.04
CA ILE A 133 5.87 -3.11 1.28
C ILE A 133 7.24 -3.80 1.36
N GLY A 134 8.16 -3.25 2.16
CA GLY A 134 9.45 -3.86 2.50
C GLY A 134 9.53 -4.30 3.97
N PRO A 135 10.60 -5.03 4.34
CA PRO A 135 10.74 -5.58 5.69
C PRO A 135 10.77 -4.48 6.75
N LEU A 136 10.06 -4.70 7.87
CA LEU A 136 9.99 -3.75 8.98
C LEU A 136 10.81 -4.21 10.17
N GLN A 137 11.93 -3.54 10.40
CA GLN A 137 12.74 -3.74 11.60
C GLN A 137 12.02 -3.18 12.83
N SER A 138 12.11 -3.89 13.95
CA SER A 138 11.34 -3.57 15.16
C SER A 138 11.69 -2.22 15.78
N ASN A 139 12.95 -1.80 15.69
CA ASN A 139 13.40 -0.48 16.13
C ASN A 139 12.94 0.68 15.20
N LYS A 140 12.33 0.36 14.05
CA LYS A 140 11.83 1.34 13.07
C LYS A 140 10.30 1.46 13.04
N VAL A 141 9.58 0.67 13.84
CA VAL A 141 8.10 0.68 13.90
C VAL A 141 7.55 2.10 14.14
N ASN A 142 8.00 2.79 15.20
CA ASN A 142 7.50 4.14 15.51
C ASN A 142 7.79 5.17 14.41
N ALA A 143 8.90 5.02 13.69
CA ALA A 143 9.23 5.92 12.58
C ALA A 143 8.32 5.66 11.37
N ALA A 144 7.98 4.39 11.11
CA ALA A 144 7.07 4.02 10.02
C ALA A 144 5.62 4.46 10.29
N LEU A 145 5.11 4.24 11.51
CA LEU A 145 3.71 4.52 11.89
C LEU A 145 3.30 5.99 11.78
N ARG A 146 4.26 6.92 11.71
CA ARG A 146 3.98 8.35 11.46
C ARG A 146 3.47 8.62 10.05
N TRP A 147 3.73 7.73 9.11
CA TRP A 147 3.57 7.98 7.68
C TRP A 147 2.72 6.93 6.96
N VAL A 148 2.64 5.70 7.48
CA VAL A 148 1.91 4.62 6.81
C VAL A 148 0.46 4.52 7.24
N SER A 149 -0.42 4.27 6.28
CA SER A 149 -1.78 3.78 6.52
C SER A 149 -1.83 2.24 6.55
N CYS A 150 -0.84 1.56 5.96
CA CYS A 150 -0.81 0.09 5.91
C CYS A 150 0.61 -0.51 5.98
N VAL A 151 0.77 -1.67 6.65
CA VAL A 151 1.97 -2.51 6.58
C VAL A 151 1.64 -3.83 5.91
N GLN A 152 2.24 -4.11 4.74
CA GLN A 152 1.94 -5.32 3.96
C GLN A 152 2.88 -6.50 4.24
N THR A 153 3.85 -6.33 5.13
CA THR A 153 5.00 -7.23 5.33
C THR A 153 4.99 -7.93 6.69
N VAL A 154 3.81 -8.13 7.29
CA VAL A 154 3.71 -8.85 8.57
C VAL A 154 3.92 -10.34 8.33
N ASP A 155 5.05 -10.88 8.80
CA ASP A 155 5.42 -12.29 8.62
C ASP A 155 5.58 -13.06 9.94
N SER A 156 5.32 -12.41 11.08
CA SER A 156 5.46 -12.99 12.40
C SER A 156 4.54 -12.33 13.43
N LEU A 157 4.09 -13.12 14.41
CA LEU A 157 3.27 -12.62 15.52
C LEU A 157 4.03 -11.59 16.37
N ALA A 158 5.36 -11.73 16.46
CA ALA A 158 6.22 -10.78 17.18
C ALA A 158 6.18 -9.38 16.54
N LEU A 159 6.23 -9.29 15.21
CA LEU A 159 6.09 -8.01 14.50
C LEU A 159 4.68 -7.45 14.66
N ALA A 160 3.65 -8.28 14.48
CA ALA A 160 2.26 -7.86 14.64
C ALA A 160 1.96 -7.31 16.03
N THR A 161 2.40 -8.01 17.09
CA THR A 161 2.22 -7.59 18.49
C THR A 161 2.91 -6.24 18.75
N ARG A 162 4.10 -6.02 18.16
CA ARG A 162 4.80 -4.72 18.27
C ARG A 162 4.08 -3.60 17.56
N LEU A 163 3.46 -3.86 16.41
CA LEU A 163 2.63 -2.89 15.69
C LEU A 163 1.38 -2.56 16.50
N ALA A 164 0.66 -3.58 16.98
CA ALA A 164 -0.52 -3.46 17.81
C ALA A 164 -0.26 -2.60 19.05
N ALA A 165 0.82 -2.89 19.78
CA ALA A 165 1.20 -2.14 20.99
C ALA A 165 1.55 -0.65 20.74
N ARG A 166 1.73 -0.24 19.48
CA ARG A 166 2.05 1.14 19.09
C ARG A 166 0.92 1.82 18.34
N ALA A 167 -0.06 1.06 17.84
CA ALA A 167 -1.30 1.58 17.32
C ALA A 167 -2.16 2.02 18.52
N THR A 168 -2.28 3.32 18.75
CA THR A 168 -3.07 3.87 19.85
C THR A 168 -4.57 3.73 19.55
N ALA A 169 -5.37 3.36 20.56
CA ALA A 169 -6.82 3.17 20.43
C ALA A 169 -7.59 4.43 19.98
N ASP A 170 -7.03 5.63 20.22
CA ASP A 170 -7.63 6.91 19.80
C ASP A 170 -7.45 7.23 18.30
N VAL A 171 -6.78 6.34 17.56
CA VAL A 171 -6.50 6.47 16.13
C VAL A 171 -7.13 5.30 15.39
N ARG A 172 -7.45 5.49 14.11
CA ARG A 172 -7.89 4.42 13.21
C ARG A 172 -6.93 3.21 13.32
N PRO A 173 -7.44 1.96 13.42
CA PRO A 173 -6.61 0.77 13.41
C PRO A 173 -5.66 0.75 12.20
N LEU A 174 -4.43 0.29 12.42
CA LEU A 174 -3.46 0.15 11.34
C LEU A 174 -3.86 -1.01 10.42
N ASP A 175 -3.99 -0.75 9.12
CA ASP A 175 -4.23 -1.82 8.16
C ASP A 175 -2.99 -2.68 8.00
N VAL A 176 -3.16 -4.00 8.06
CA VAL A 176 -2.06 -4.94 7.86
C VAL A 176 -2.41 -6.04 6.87
N LEU A 177 -1.40 -6.53 6.15
CA LEU A 177 -1.48 -7.76 5.38
C LEU A 177 -0.41 -8.72 5.88
N VAL A 178 -0.75 -10.00 5.91
CA VAL A 178 0.22 -11.06 6.21
C VAL A 178 1.01 -11.42 4.95
N GLN A 179 2.33 -11.36 5.03
CA GLN A 179 3.22 -11.72 3.93
C GLN A 179 3.49 -13.23 3.93
N VAL A 180 3.10 -13.90 2.86
CA VAL A 180 3.30 -15.35 2.67
C VAL A 180 4.37 -15.61 1.63
N ASN A 181 5.32 -16.49 1.94
CA ASN A 181 6.31 -16.97 1.00
C ASN A 181 5.75 -18.17 0.20
N VAL A 182 5.13 -17.88 -0.95
CA VAL A 182 4.54 -18.90 -1.83
C VAL A 182 5.54 -19.54 -2.81
N SER A 183 6.82 -19.14 -2.79
CA SER A 183 7.80 -19.66 -3.74
C SER A 183 8.61 -20.85 -3.22
N GLY A 184 8.50 -21.18 -1.93
CA GLY A 184 9.26 -22.27 -1.30
C GLY A 184 10.76 -22.01 -1.14
N GLU A 185 11.26 -20.84 -1.55
CA GLU A 185 12.67 -20.47 -1.41
C GLU A 185 12.90 -19.97 0.02
N THR A 186 13.74 -20.68 0.80
CA THR A 186 14.01 -20.36 2.22
C THR A 186 14.67 -18.99 2.43
N THR A 187 15.23 -18.41 1.37
CA THR A 187 15.87 -17.08 1.40
C THR A 187 14.89 -15.92 1.25
N LYS A 188 13.62 -16.18 0.92
CA LYS A 188 12.60 -15.14 0.77
C LYS A 188 11.83 -14.92 2.07
N SER A 189 11.52 -13.64 2.33
CA SER A 189 10.71 -13.21 3.47
C SER A 189 9.25 -13.63 3.34
N GLY A 190 8.60 -13.82 4.48
CA GLY A 190 7.21 -14.24 4.58
C GLY A 190 7.06 -15.55 5.34
N VAL A 191 5.90 -15.71 5.96
CA VAL A 191 5.51 -16.96 6.64
C VAL A 191 5.31 -18.07 5.61
N ALA A 192 5.58 -19.32 5.99
CA ALA A 192 5.30 -20.47 5.15
C ALA A 192 3.78 -20.59 4.90
N PRO A 193 3.34 -21.14 3.74
CA PRO A 193 1.92 -21.30 3.45
C PRO A 193 1.16 -22.08 4.53
N ASP A 194 1.77 -23.11 5.10
CA ASP A 194 1.15 -23.98 6.11
C ASP A 194 0.92 -23.27 7.45
N ASP A 195 1.74 -22.25 7.76
CA ASP A 195 1.63 -21.46 8.99
C ASP A 195 0.83 -20.15 8.78
N ALA A 196 0.49 -19.82 7.54
CA ALA A 196 -0.07 -18.52 7.17
C ALA A 196 -1.45 -18.27 7.78
N VAL A 197 -2.32 -19.30 7.81
CA VAL A 197 -3.66 -19.19 8.39
C VAL A 197 -3.57 -18.94 9.88
N ALA A 198 -2.79 -19.75 10.61
CA ALA A 198 -2.59 -19.60 12.05
C ALA A 198 -2.06 -18.20 12.41
N LEU A 199 -1.07 -17.70 11.66
CA LEU A 199 -0.56 -16.35 11.84
C LEU A 199 -1.65 -15.30 11.57
N ALA A 200 -2.38 -15.40 10.47
CA ALA A 200 -3.42 -14.44 10.11
C ALA A 200 -4.53 -14.37 11.17
N LEU A 201 -4.98 -15.50 11.70
CA LEU A 201 -5.96 -15.53 12.78
C LEU A 201 -5.42 -14.85 14.05
N ALA A 202 -4.16 -15.12 14.41
CA ALA A 202 -3.53 -14.47 15.55
C ALA A 202 -3.38 -12.95 15.35
N VAL A 203 -3.09 -12.50 14.13
CA VAL A 203 -3.01 -11.07 13.77
C VAL A 203 -4.39 -10.41 13.82
N GLY A 204 -5.43 -11.07 13.31
CA GLY A 204 -6.82 -10.56 13.34
C GLY A 204 -7.36 -10.34 14.75
N ALA A 205 -6.88 -11.12 15.72
CA ALA A 205 -7.26 -10.99 17.13
C ALA A 205 -6.58 -9.82 17.87
N LEU A 206 -5.60 -9.13 17.26
CA LEU A 206 -4.88 -8.04 17.92
C LEU A 206 -5.63 -6.71 17.80
N GLU A 207 -5.95 -6.11 18.95
CA GLU A 207 -6.45 -4.74 19.00
C GLU A 207 -5.45 -3.75 18.40
N GLY A 208 -5.96 -2.67 17.79
CA GLY A 208 -5.16 -1.66 17.11
C GLY A 208 -4.72 -2.05 15.69
N LEU A 209 -4.87 -3.32 15.28
CA LEU A 209 -4.66 -3.76 13.90
C LEU A 209 -5.98 -4.10 13.23
N ARG A 210 -6.01 -3.92 11.91
CA ARG A 210 -7.09 -4.43 11.06
C ARG A 210 -6.48 -5.28 9.95
N LEU A 211 -6.67 -6.59 10.03
CA LEU A 211 -6.19 -7.50 9.00
C LEU A 211 -7.04 -7.34 7.73
N ARG A 212 -6.43 -6.81 6.67
CA ARG A 212 -7.11 -6.53 5.39
C ARG A 212 -6.96 -7.65 4.38
N GLY A 213 -5.94 -8.49 4.50
CA GLY A 213 -5.64 -9.46 3.46
C GLY A 213 -4.26 -10.10 3.59
N LEU A 214 -3.81 -10.67 2.46
CA LEU A 214 -2.51 -11.32 2.35
C LEU A 214 -1.66 -10.66 1.26
N MET A 215 -0.35 -10.78 1.38
CA MET A 215 0.63 -10.28 0.43
C MET A 215 1.60 -11.37 0.04
N THR A 216 2.02 -11.40 -1.23
CA THR A 216 3.22 -12.15 -1.61
C THR A 216 4.05 -11.41 -2.65
N VAL A 217 5.36 -11.66 -2.61
CA VAL A 217 6.31 -11.24 -3.66
C VAL A 217 6.24 -12.18 -4.87
N GLY A 218 5.70 -13.40 -4.70
CA GLY A 218 5.58 -14.39 -5.78
C GLY A 218 6.85 -15.19 -6.04
N ALA A 219 6.72 -16.19 -6.91
CA ALA A 219 7.85 -16.95 -7.43
C ALA A 219 8.57 -16.15 -8.52
N ARG A 220 9.91 -16.19 -8.54
CA ARG A 220 10.70 -15.64 -9.64
C ARG A 220 10.97 -16.80 -10.60
N SER A 221 10.06 -16.99 -11.55
CA SER A 221 10.13 -18.07 -12.51
C SER A 221 9.81 -17.54 -13.90
N PRO A 222 10.49 -18.02 -14.96
CA PRO A 222 10.04 -17.81 -16.34
C PRO A 222 8.83 -18.68 -16.71
N ASP A 223 8.47 -19.65 -15.85
CA ASP A 223 7.30 -20.49 -16.03
C ASP A 223 6.07 -19.84 -15.37
N ASP A 224 5.16 -19.36 -16.21
CA ASP A 224 3.89 -18.75 -15.81
C ASP A 224 3.04 -19.69 -14.94
N ALA A 225 3.09 -21.01 -15.14
CA ALA A 225 2.34 -21.96 -14.34
C ALA A 225 2.81 -21.95 -12.88
N VAL A 226 4.13 -21.83 -12.66
CA VAL A 226 4.71 -21.72 -11.32
C VAL A 226 4.30 -20.41 -10.64
N VAL A 227 4.34 -19.29 -11.38
CA VAL A 227 3.92 -17.99 -10.87
C VAL A 227 2.44 -18.02 -10.47
N ARG A 228 1.58 -18.53 -11.36
CA ARG A 228 0.13 -18.65 -11.10
C ARG A 228 -0.18 -19.59 -9.95
N ALA A 229 0.52 -20.72 -9.82
CA ALA A 229 0.33 -21.64 -8.71
C ALA A 229 0.58 -20.95 -7.36
N GLY A 230 1.63 -20.12 -7.26
CA GLY A 230 1.90 -19.32 -6.06
C GLY A 230 0.78 -18.33 -5.73
N TYR A 231 0.23 -17.64 -6.74
CA TYR A 231 -0.89 -16.72 -6.55
C TYR A 231 -2.20 -17.44 -6.19
N ALA A 232 -2.46 -18.61 -6.78
CA ALA A 232 -3.60 -19.45 -6.43
C ALA A 232 -3.54 -19.92 -4.96
N VAL A 233 -2.34 -20.27 -4.47
CA VAL A 233 -2.11 -20.58 -3.04
C VAL A 233 -2.49 -19.38 -2.17
N LEU A 234 -2.01 -18.18 -2.49
CA LEU A 234 -2.33 -16.98 -1.71
C LEU A 234 -3.84 -16.70 -1.68
N ARG A 235 -4.53 -16.84 -2.81
CA ARG A 235 -5.99 -16.68 -2.89
C ARG A 235 -6.71 -17.68 -2.00
N ARG A 236 -6.35 -18.96 -2.07
CA ARG A 236 -6.94 -20.01 -1.22
C ARG A 236 -6.77 -19.70 0.27
N LEU A 237 -5.55 -19.30 0.68
CA LEU A 237 -5.27 -18.94 2.07
C LEU A 237 -6.12 -17.74 2.53
N ARG A 238 -6.30 -16.72 1.68
CA ARG A 238 -7.17 -15.58 1.99
C ARG A 238 -8.61 -16.02 2.18
N ASP A 239 -9.11 -16.88 1.30
CA ASP A 239 -10.48 -17.41 1.37
C ASP A 239 -10.69 -18.26 2.63
N GLU A 240 -9.69 -19.05 3.03
CA GLU A 240 -9.71 -19.85 4.26
C GLU A 240 -9.71 -18.97 5.52
N VAL A 241 -8.83 -17.97 5.60
CA VAL A 241 -8.80 -17.01 6.72
C VAL A 241 -10.14 -16.30 6.86
N ARG A 242 -10.69 -15.79 5.75
CA ARG A 242 -11.98 -15.11 5.77
C ARG A 242 -13.13 -16.05 6.13
N GLY A 243 -13.11 -17.28 5.59
CA GLY A 243 -14.11 -18.32 5.81
C GLY A 243 -14.11 -18.91 7.21
N SER A 244 -13.01 -18.75 7.96
CA SER A 244 -12.92 -19.20 9.37
C SER A 244 -13.96 -18.55 10.29
N GLY A 245 -14.41 -17.33 9.96
CA GLY A 245 -15.32 -16.54 10.79
C GLY A 245 -14.73 -16.13 12.14
N ALA A 246 -13.41 -16.24 12.32
CA ALA A 246 -12.75 -15.82 13.54
C ALA A 246 -12.82 -14.29 13.74
N PRO A 247 -12.72 -13.79 14.98
CA PRO A 247 -12.69 -12.35 15.24
C PRO A 247 -11.59 -11.64 14.44
N GLY A 248 -11.94 -10.51 13.82
CA GLY A 248 -11.01 -9.67 13.04
C GLY A 248 -10.67 -10.18 11.64
N THR A 249 -11.38 -11.20 11.14
CA THR A 249 -11.18 -11.73 9.77
C THR A 249 -12.22 -11.24 8.76
N GLU A 250 -13.23 -10.48 9.17
CA GLU A 250 -14.34 -10.04 8.32
C GLU A 250 -13.90 -9.11 7.17
N ALA A 251 -12.82 -8.35 7.40
CA ALA A 251 -12.26 -7.40 6.43
C ALA A 251 -11.20 -8.02 5.49
N VAL A 252 -10.90 -9.32 5.65
CA VAL A 252 -9.86 -10.04 4.90
C VAL A 252 -10.31 -10.26 3.46
N THR A 253 -9.99 -9.30 2.61
CA THR A 253 -10.41 -9.24 1.21
C THR A 253 -9.25 -8.97 0.27
N GLU A 254 -8.15 -8.42 0.75
CA GLU A 254 -7.05 -7.99 -0.09
C GLU A 254 -6.08 -9.13 -0.45
N LEU A 255 -5.62 -9.10 -1.70
CA LEU A 255 -4.52 -9.89 -2.22
C LEU A 255 -3.53 -8.93 -2.89
N SER A 256 -2.47 -8.57 -2.18
CA SER A 256 -1.37 -7.78 -2.72
C SER A 256 -0.38 -8.70 -3.40
N MET A 257 -0.46 -8.80 -4.72
CA MET A 257 0.36 -9.69 -5.54
C MET A 257 0.40 -9.22 -6.99
N GLY A 258 1.46 -9.55 -7.72
CA GLY A 258 1.71 -9.04 -9.07
C GLY A 258 2.54 -7.75 -9.11
N MET A 259 3.47 -7.75 -10.04
CA MET A 259 4.39 -6.67 -10.42
C MET A 259 4.39 -6.53 -11.95
N SER A 260 5.31 -5.76 -12.52
CA SER A 260 5.29 -5.44 -13.95
C SER A 260 5.37 -6.65 -14.89
N GLY A 261 6.05 -7.72 -14.47
CA GLY A 261 6.27 -8.92 -15.29
C GLY A 261 5.15 -9.96 -15.23
N ASP A 262 4.28 -9.90 -14.23
CA ASP A 262 3.32 -10.96 -13.92
C ASP A 262 1.94 -10.40 -13.48
N LEU A 263 1.66 -9.15 -13.88
CA LEU A 263 0.42 -8.44 -13.57
C LEU A 263 -0.81 -9.24 -14.01
N GLU A 264 -0.83 -9.69 -15.26
CA GLU A 264 -1.98 -10.39 -15.85
C GLU A 264 -2.25 -11.70 -15.10
N ALA A 265 -1.21 -12.46 -14.80
CA ALA A 265 -1.29 -13.69 -14.02
C ALA A 265 -1.84 -13.42 -12.61
N ALA A 266 -1.36 -12.38 -11.94
CA ALA A 266 -1.85 -11.99 -10.61
C ALA A 266 -3.33 -11.56 -10.64
N VAL A 267 -3.73 -10.77 -11.63
CA VAL A 267 -5.13 -10.31 -11.78
C VAL A 267 -6.06 -11.49 -12.05
N ALA A 268 -5.66 -12.43 -12.91
CA ALA A 268 -6.38 -13.66 -13.19
C ALA A 268 -6.55 -14.53 -11.93
N GLU A 269 -5.55 -14.55 -11.04
CA GLU A 269 -5.60 -15.26 -9.76
C GLU A 269 -6.24 -14.44 -8.62
N GLY A 270 -6.88 -13.32 -8.92
CA GLY A 270 -7.70 -12.59 -7.95
C GLY A 270 -6.99 -11.47 -7.19
N ALA A 271 -5.82 -10.99 -7.66
CA ALA A 271 -5.15 -9.85 -7.05
C ALA A 271 -6.11 -8.66 -6.87
N THR A 272 -6.00 -7.94 -5.76
CA THR A 272 -6.76 -6.70 -5.51
C THR A 272 -5.85 -5.48 -5.47
N VAL A 273 -4.54 -5.71 -5.37
CA VAL A 273 -3.49 -4.69 -5.43
C VAL A 273 -2.33 -5.24 -6.24
N VAL A 274 -1.94 -4.52 -7.30
CA VAL A 274 -0.71 -4.79 -8.07
C VAL A 274 0.31 -3.69 -7.78
N ARG A 275 1.60 -4.05 -7.71
CA ARG A 275 2.68 -3.14 -7.26
C ARG A 275 3.63 -2.82 -8.40
N LEU A 276 3.57 -1.61 -8.96
CA LEU A 276 4.33 -1.22 -10.14
C LEU A 276 5.21 0.00 -9.86
N GLY A 277 6.49 -0.08 -10.23
CA GLY A 277 7.45 1.02 -10.10
C GLY A 277 7.92 1.52 -11.46
N THR A 278 8.80 0.75 -12.11
CA THR A 278 9.44 1.10 -13.39
C THR A 278 8.44 1.44 -14.50
N ALA A 279 7.29 0.77 -14.54
CA ALA A 279 6.24 1.06 -15.53
C ALA A 279 5.67 2.49 -15.42
N VAL A 280 5.76 3.13 -14.26
CA VAL A 280 5.22 4.48 -14.02
C VAL A 280 6.33 5.53 -13.99
N PHE A 281 7.46 5.23 -13.36
CA PHE A 281 8.55 6.20 -13.16
C PHE A 281 9.69 6.08 -14.17
N GLY A 282 9.63 5.10 -15.08
CA GLY A 282 10.67 4.82 -16.05
C GLY A 282 11.85 4.03 -15.45
N SER A 283 12.77 3.62 -16.33
CA SER A 283 14.05 3.03 -15.93
C SER A 283 14.95 4.11 -15.35
N ARG A 284 15.74 3.75 -14.34
CA ARG A 284 16.78 4.64 -13.81
C ARG A 284 17.71 5.09 -14.96
N PRO A 285 18.09 6.37 -15.06
CA PRO A 285 19.24 6.73 -15.87
C PRO A 285 20.43 5.87 -15.41
N PRO A 286 21.24 5.29 -16.31
CA PRO A 286 22.50 4.69 -15.90
C PRO A 286 23.29 5.75 -15.14
N VAL A 287 23.82 5.40 -13.97
CA VAL A 287 24.76 6.27 -13.27
C VAL A 287 25.92 6.46 -14.24
N ALA A 288 26.17 7.70 -14.67
CA ALA A 288 27.33 8.01 -15.49
C ALA A 288 28.56 7.49 -14.73
N ALA A 289 29.27 6.53 -15.32
CA ALA A 289 30.54 6.10 -14.78
C ALA A 289 31.44 7.33 -14.73
N ASP A 290 32.07 7.58 -13.57
CA ASP A 290 33.03 8.67 -13.38
C ASP A 290 33.97 8.71 -14.58
N ALA A 291 33.89 9.79 -15.36
CA ALA A 291 34.81 10.05 -16.43
C ALA A 291 36.18 10.27 -15.78
N GLN A 292 37.05 9.26 -15.86
CA GLN A 292 38.44 9.36 -15.45
C GLN A 292 39.07 10.48 -16.29
N PRO A 293 39.64 11.54 -15.67
CA PRO A 293 40.26 12.61 -16.44
C PRO A 293 41.45 12.05 -17.24
N PRO A 294 41.70 12.58 -18.46
CA PRO A 294 42.77 12.08 -19.31
C PRO A 294 44.12 12.22 -18.60
N SER A 295 44.87 11.14 -18.56
CA SER A 295 46.27 11.13 -18.13
C SER A 295 47.08 12.04 -19.04
N THR A 296 47.66 13.08 -18.45
CA THR A 296 48.71 13.92 -19.03
C THR A 296 49.96 13.13 -19.35
#